data_AF-W1WC58-F1
#
_entry.id   AF-W1WC58-F1
#
_cell.length_a   1.000
_cell.length_b   1.000
_cell.length_c   1.000
_cell.angle_alpha   90.00
_cell.angle_beta   90.00
_cell.angle_gamma   90.00
#
_symmetry.space_group_name_H-M   'P 1'
#
loop_
_entity.id
_entity.type
_entity.pdbx_description
1 polymer ?
#
loop_
_entity_poly.entity_id
_entity_poly.type
_entity_poly.pdbx_seq_one_letter_code
_entity_poly.pdbx_strand_id
1 'polypeptide(L)'
;MVIDIKDRVKCAALQGKIVTAYDAALLINPNDKVGISGFTPSGYAKAVPLALAERMEKEPFKIDLWTGASVGDEADGALTRANGINRRFPYQTNGDTRKALNSGAVKYIDMHLSTMAQNVRYGFFGDLDVAIIEAAQINEDGSIVPTTSVGNSPTFVSQAKKVIVEVNVSQPLSLVGMHDIYEPLDPPHRKPIPLETPGDRIGTEAIPCDPSKIVAVVPCDVPDTTRPLAPIDDDAKAMSQHLIKFFEQEIAEGRLPKNLLPLQSGVGSVANAVISGLAKGPFTDLSIYTEVIQDGMFDLIDAGKVTVCSGTALSPSPDGLKRFYNNIDEYRKKIILRPQEISNNPGIARRIGVIAMNTAIEFDIFGNVNSTHIM
;
A
#
# COMPACT_ATOMS: atom_id res chain seq x y z
N MET A 1 4.62 20.81 -20.54
CA MET A 1 3.82 21.79 -19.77
C MET A 1 4.32 21.75 -18.33
N VAL A 2 4.43 22.89 -17.66
CA VAL A 2 4.73 22.92 -16.21
C VAL A 2 3.42 22.57 -15.50
N ILE A 3 3.42 21.52 -14.68
CA ILE A 3 2.26 21.13 -13.88
C ILE A 3 2.16 22.11 -12.71
N ASP A 4 1.11 22.92 -12.66
CA ASP A 4 0.85 23.80 -11.51
C ASP A 4 0.14 23.00 -10.41
N ILE A 5 0.68 23.07 -9.20
CA ILE A 5 0.20 22.35 -8.01
C ILE A 5 -0.03 23.30 -6.83
N LYS A 6 0.02 24.63 -7.03
CA LYS A 6 -0.09 25.58 -5.91
C LYS A 6 -1.41 25.49 -5.16
N ASP A 7 -2.49 25.11 -5.83
CA ASP A 7 -3.80 24.84 -5.24
C ASP A 7 -3.81 23.61 -4.32
N ARG A 8 -2.90 22.66 -4.57
CA ARG A 8 -2.70 21.43 -3.78
C ARG A 8 -1.59 21.57 -2.73
N VAL A 9 -0.78 22.63 -2.77
CA VAL A 9 0.23 22.94 -1.75
C VAL A 9 -0.28 24.11 -0.88
N LYS A 10 -1.16 23.78 0.07
CA LYS A 10 -1.85 24.78 0.89
C LYS A 10 -0.94 25.41 1.95
N CYS A 11 0.10 24.70 2.38
CA CYS A 11 1.13 25.28 3.26
C CYS A 11 1.95 26.34 2.52
N ALA A 12 1.72 27.62 2.82
CA ALA A 12 2.40 28.74 2.17
C ALA A 12 3.95 28.64 2.24
N ALA A 13 4.48 28.15 3.36
CA ALA A 13 5.93 27.98 3.56
C ALA A 13 6.57 26.95 2.60
N LEU A 14 5.78 26.05 2.02
CA LEU A 14 6.26 25.01 1.11
C LEU A 14 6.16 25.39 -0.37
N GLN A 15 5.41 26.43 -0.73
CA GLN A 15 5.30 26.86 -2.14
C GLN A 15 6.65 27.28 -2.73
N GLY A 16 7.55 27.86 -1.91
CA GLY A 16 8.92 28.19 -2.30
C GLY A 16 9.85 26.99 -2.45
N LYS A 17 9.40 25.77 -2.09
CA LYS A 17 10.14 24.51 -2.21
C LYS A 17 9.67 23.67 -3.40
N ILE A 18 8.81 24.22 -4.26
CA ILE A 18 8.37 23.56 -5.49
C ILE A 18 9.54 23.57 -6.48
N VAL A 19 10.03 22.38 -6.85
CA VAL A 19 11.20 22.18 -7.71
C VAL A 19 10.93 21.08 -8.75
N THR A 20 11.84 20.90 -9.70
CA THR A 20 11.74 19.79 -10.66
C THR A 20 12.06 18.45 -10.00
N ALA A 21 11.62 17.34 -10.61
CA ALA A 21 11.96 16.00 -10.13
C ALA A 21 13.47 15.75 -10.13
N TYR A 22 14.20 16.29 -11.11
CA TYR A 22 15.66 16.17 -11.18
C TYR A 22 16.36 16.96 -10.07
N ASP A 23 15.91 18.18 -9.78
CA ASP A 23 16.44 18.97 -8.66
C ASP A 23 16.21 18.26 -7.32
N ALA A 24 15.04 17.64 -7.13
CA ALA A 24 14.76 16.83 -5.95
C ALA A 24 15.65 15.56 -5.88
N ALA A 25 15.90 14.90 -7.01
CA ALA A 25 16.78 13.73 -7.08
C ALA A 25 18.25 14.06 -6.77
N LEU A 26 18.71 15.32 -6.94
CA LEU A 26 20.03 15.77 -6.50
C LEU A 26 20.18 15.77 -4.96
N LEU A 27 19.08 15.78 -4.21
CA LEU A 27 19.08 15.75 -2.75
C LEU A 27 19.30 14.33 -2.17
N ILE A 28 19.39 13.31 -3.02
CA ILE A 28 19.61 11.90 -2.66
C ILE A 28 21.07 11.56 -2.94
N ASN A 29 21.79 10.99 -1.98
CA ASN A 29 23.22 10.73 -2.07
C ASN A 29 23.55 9.23 -2.21
N PRO A 30 24.76 8.89 -2.67
CA PRO A 30 25.26 7.53 -2.60
C PRO A 30 25.13 6.93 -1.19
N ASN A 31 24.58 5.72 -1.10
CA ASN A 31 24.33 4.95 0.13
C ASN A 31 23.22 5.49 1.05
N ASP A 32 22.44 6.49 0.62
CA ASP A 32 21.23 6.89 1.34
C ASP A 32 20.26 5.70 1.47
N LYS A 33 19.60 5.60 2.62
CA LYS A 33 18.41 4.77 2.79
C LYS A 33 17.21 5.61 2.41
N VAL A 34 16.48 5.15 1.39
CA VAL A 34 15.39 5.89 0.77
C VAL A 34 14.08 5.13 0.93
N GLY A 35 13.15 5.72 1.68
CA GLY A 35 11.79 5.22 1.86
C GLY A 35 10.88 5.87 0.84
N ILE A 36 10.26 5.09 -0.05
CA ILE A 36 9.27 5.61 -0.98
C ILE A 36 7.87 5.13 -0.60
N SER A 37 6.87 6.00 -0.76
CA SER A 37 5.47 5.56 -0.66
C SER A 37 5.18 4.49 -1.72
N GLY A 38 4.11 3.71 -1.52
CA GLY A 38 3.69 2.74 -2.50
C GLY A 38 3.37 1.36 -1.95
N PHE A 39 2.29 0.80 -2.48
CA PHE A 39 1.82 -0.53 -2.12
C PHE A 39 1.00 -1.10 -3.28
N THR A 40 1.40 -2.25 -3.82
CA THR A 40 0.74 -2.92 -4.96
C THR A 40 0.45 -1.99 -6.15
N PRO A 41 1.50 -1.52 -6.84
CA PRO A 41 1.49 -0.38 -7.77
C PRO A 41 0.48 0.75 -7.56
N SER A 42 0.22 1.12 -6.30
CA SER A 42 -0.69 2.21 -5.95
C SER A 42 -0.04 3.17 -4.97
N GLY A 43 -0.17 4.46 -5.21
CA GLY A 43 0.27 5.51 -4.32
C GLY A 43 1.78 5.61 -4.14
N TYR A 44 2.54 5.11 -5.11
CA TYR A 44 3.99 5.18 -5.11
C TYR A 44 4.49 6.45 -5.79
N ALA A 45 5.62 6.98 -5.30
CA ALA A 45 6.35 8.06 -5.96
C ALA A 45 6.85 7.61 -7.34
N LYS A 46 6.78 8.50 -8.34
CA LYS A 46 7.02 8.19 -9.75
C LYS A 46 8.06 9.11 -10.36
N ALA A 47 7.88 10.42 -10.24
CA ALA A 47 8.70 11.39 -10.96
C ALA A 47 10.14 11.45 -10.44
N VAL A 48 10.34 11.45 -9.12
CA VAL A 48 11.66 11.52 -8.49
C VAL A 48 12.41 10.19 -8.65
N PRO A 49 11.83 9.00 -8.47
CA PRO A 49 12.52 7.74 -8.79
C PRO A 49 12.99 7.66 -10.25
N LEU A 50 12.19 8.12 -11.22
CA LEU A 50 12.60 8.20 -12.62
C LEU A 50 13.79 9.16 -12.82
N ALA A 51 13.73 10.36 -12.25
CA ALA A 51 14.82 11.33 -12.33
C ALA A 51 16.09 10.86 -11.62
N LEU A 52 15.93 10.11 -10.51
CA LEU A 52 17.03 9.48 -9.80
C LEU A 52 17.70 8.39 -10.64
N ALA A 53 16.92 7.56 -11.33
CA ALA A 53 17.45 6.57 -12.26
C ALA A 53 18.23 7.24 -13.42
N GLU A 54 17.68 8.30 -14.03
CA GLU A 54 18.36 9.09 -15.06
C GLU A 54 19.71 9.64 -14.55
N ARG A 55 19.74 10.14 -13.31
CA ARG A 55 20.98 10.59 -12.68
C ARG A 55 21.96 9.43 -12.49
N MET A 56 21.52 8.28 -11.98
CA MET A 56 22.35 7.11 -11.72
C MET A 56 22.99 6.53 -12.99
N GLU A 57 22.35 6.69 -14.16
CA GLU A 57 22.93 6.32 -15.44
C GLU A 57 24.14 7.20 -15.83
N LYS A 58 24.12 8.49 -15.43
CA LYS A 58 25.21 9.45 -15.69
C LYS A 58 26.29 9.40 -14.60
N GLU A 59 25.87 9.25 -13.36
CA GLU A 59 26.69 9.21 -12.15
C GLU A 59 26.38 7.92 -11.39
N PRO A 60 27.13 6.81 -11.60
CA PRO A 60 26.78 5.53 -10.98
C PRO A 60 26.90 5.56 -9.45
N PHE A 61 25.78 5.33 -8.77
CA PHE A 61 25.72 5.05 -7.33
C PHE A 61 24.51 4.19 -6.97
N LYS A 62 24.47 3.70 -5.73
CA LYS A 62 23.38 2.87 -5.22
C LYS A 62 22.77 3.43 -3.94
N ILE A 63 21.52 3.06 -3.69
CA ILE A 63 20.76 3.32 -2.46
C ILE A 63 20.21 2.02 -1.87
N ASP A 64 19.80 2.07 -0.60
CA ASP A 64 18.90 1.07 -0.04
C ASP A 64 17.45 1.54 -0.21
N LEU A 65 16.63 0.76 -0.91
CA LEU A 65 15.25 1.11 -1.26
C LEU A 65 14.24 0.43 -0.33
N TRP A 66 13.49 1.23 0.42
CA TRP A 66 12.44 0.80 1.34
C TRP A 66 11.09 1.24 0.82
N THR A 67 10.10 0.36 0.85
CA THR A 67 8.75 0.66 0.36
C THR A 67 7.68 0.21 1.36
N GLY A 68 6.40 0.44 1.04
CA GLY A 68 5.32 -0.28 1.70
C GLY A 68 5.32 -1.77 1.33
N ALA A 69 5.09 -2.02 0.04
CA ALA A 69 5.21 -3.33 -0.59
C ALA A 69 5.74 -3.18 -2.03
N SER A 70 5.11 -3.79 -3.03
CA SER A 70 5.52 -3.60 -4.42
C SER A 70 5.16 -2.21 -4.94
N VAL A 71 5.98 -1.72 -5.88
CA VAL A 71 5.77 -0.45 -6.58
C VAL A 71 5.81 -0.68 -8.10
N GLY A 72 5.54 0.36 -8.88
CA GLY A 72 5.53 0.29 -10.35
C GLY A 72 6.92 0.28 -10.99
N ASP A 73 6.91 0.27 -12.32
CA ASP A 73 8.12 0.26 -13.14
C ASP A 73 8.92 1.56 -13.03
N GLU A 74 8.24 2.69 -12.75
CA GLU A 74 8.84 4.01 -12.57
C GLU A 74 9.76 4.08 -11.34
N ALA A 75 9.61 3.15 -10.39
CA ALA A 75 10.48 3.02 -9.23
C ALA A 75 11.33 1.75 -9.31
N ASP A 76 10.77 0.56 -9.01
CA ASP A 76 11.52 -0.69 -8.94
C ASP A 76 12.23 -0.99 -10.27
N GLY A 77 11.53 -0.82 -11.40
CA GLY A 77 12.07 -1.10 -12.73
C GLY A 77 13.19 -0.15 -13.12
N ALA A 78 12.90 1.16 -13.11
CA ALA A 78 13.84 2.20 -13.50
C ALA A 78 15.13 2.17 -12.65
N LEU A 79 14.99 2.10 -11.32
CA LEU A 79 16.15 2.04 -10.42
C LEU A 79 16.93 0.74 -10.57
N THR A 80 16.28 -0.38 -10.86
CA THR A 80 16.99 -1.65 -11.15
C THR A 80 17.77 -1.56 -12.45
N ARG A 81 17.17 -1.03 -13.52
CA ARG A 81 17.83 -0.91 -14.84
C ARG A 81 19.02 0.04 -14.81
N ALA A 82 18.96 1.08 -13.99
CA ALA A 82 20.10 1.98 -13.71
C ALA A 82 21.16 1.36 -12.76
N ASN A 83 21.00 0.09 -12.34
CA ASN A 83 21.84 -0.56 -11.33
C ASN A 83 21.93 0.25 -10.01
N GLY A 84 20.86 0.97 -9.67
CA GLY A 84 20.80 1.93 -8.57
C GLY A 84 20.41 1.36 -7.20
N ILE A 85 20.05 0.08 -7.13
CA ILE A 85 19.61 -0.57 -5.88
C ILE A 85 20.74 -1.43 -5.33
N ASN A 86 21.13 -1.20 -4.07
CA ASN A 86 22.02 -2.07 -3.30
C ASN A 86 21.23 -3.11 -2.49
N ARG A 87 20.18 -2.66 -1.80
CA ARG A 87 19.27 -3.52 -1.03
C ARG A 87 17.82 -3.08 -1.17
N ARG A 88 16.89 -4.03 -1.19
CA ARG A 88 15.45 -3.80 -1.35
C ARG A 88 14.63 -4.45 -0.22
N PHE A 89 13.66 -3.69 0.32
CA PHE A 89 12.71 -4.12 1.37
C PHE A 89 11.30 -3.58 1.11
N PRO A 90 10.21 -4.21 1.59
CA PRO A 90 10.10 -5.58 2.09
C PRO A 90 9.37 -6.52 1.10
N TYR A 91 8.90 -6.01 -0.04
CA TYR A 91 8.17 -6.80 -1.04
C TYR A 91 8.30 -6.17 -2.43
N GLN A 92 8.43 -6.97 -3.49
CA GLN A 92 8.49 -6.47 -4.89
C GLN A 92 7.82 -7.44 -5.88
N THR A 93 7.34 -6.91 -7.01
CA THR A 93 6.73 -7.71 -8.10
C THR A 93 7.19 -7.31 -9.49
N ASN A 94 8.29 -6.55 -9.60
CA ASN A 94 8.86 -6.12 -10.87
C ASN A 94 9.72 -7.23 -11.48
N GLY A 95 9.61 -7.44 -12.79
CA GLY A 95 10.32 -8.52 -13.48
C GLY A 95 11.85 -8.32 -13.53
N ASP A 96 12.30 -7.09 -13.77
CA ASP A 96 13.72 -6.75 -13.80
C ASP A 96 14.33 -6.85 -12.40
N THR A 97 13.64 -6.29 -11.39
CA THR A 97 14.06 -6.40 -9.98
C THR A 97 14.16 -7.86 -9.57
N ARG A 98 13.13 -8.69 -9.81
CA ARG A 98 13.16 -10.13 -9.50
C ARG A 98 14.36 -10.84 -10.12
N LYS A 99 14.68 -10.58 -11.39
CA LYS A 99 15.87 -11.15 -12.05
C LYS A 99 17.15 -10.72 -11.33
N ALA A 100 17.26 -9.45 -10.95
CA ALA A 100 18.41 -8.93 -10.23
C ALA A 100 18.55 -9.49 -8.80
N LEU A 101 17.44 -9.75 -8.11
CA LEU A 101 17.46 -10.43 -6.81
C LEU A 101 17.96 -11.88 -6.96
N ASN A 102 17.38 -12.63 -7.91
CA ASN A 102 17.70 -14.04 -8.11
C ASN A 102 19.12 -14.27 -8.64
N SER A 103 19.73 -13.26 -9.29
CA SER A 103 21.15 -13.30 -9.69
C SER A 103 22.11 -12.83 -8.59
N GLY A 104 21.60 -12.34 -7.46
CA GLY A 104 22.40 -11.77 -6.38
C GLY A 104 22.92 -10.35 -6.63
N ALA A 105 22.51 -9.70 -7.73
CA ALA A 105 22.91 -8.33 -8.06
C ALA A 105 22.33 -7.27 -7.11
N VAL A 106 21.18 -7.58 -6.49
CA VAL A 106 20.51 -6.76 -5.48
C VAL A 106 20.23 -7.61 -4.25
N LYS A 107 20.56 -7.10 -3.06
CA LYS A 107 20.24 -7.76 -1.79
C LYS A 107 18.75 -7.59 -1.49
N TYR A 108 18.09 -8.63 -1.01
CA TYR A 108 16.66 -8.58 -0.73
C TYR A 108 16.34 -9.16 0.64
N ILE A 109 15.38 -8.53 1.31
CA ILE A 109 14.79 -9.04 2.54
C ILE A 109 13.28 -8.88 2.38
N ASP A 110 12.59 -9.98 2.12
CA ASP A 110 11.15 -10.04 2.31
C ASP A 110 10.80 -10.14 3.79
N MET A 111 9.74 -9.44 4.18
CA MET A 111 9.35 -9.35 5.59
C MET A 111 7.84 -9.45 5.73
N HIS A 112 7.39 -9.90 6.91
CA HIS A 112 6.01 -9.65 7.31
C HIS A 112 5.74 -8.14 7.28
N LEU A 113 4.81 -7.74 6.41
CA LEU A 113 4.61 -6.33 6.05
C LEU A 113 4.27 -5.45 7.26
N SER A 114 3.54 -5.98 8.26
CA SER A 114 3.24 -5.26 9.50
C SER A 114 4.47 -4.93 10.36
N THR A 115 5.60 -5.60 10.13
CA THR A 115 6.80 -5.44 10.96
C THR A 115 7.78 -4.41 10.41
N MET A 116 7.61 -3.96 9.16
CA MET A 116 8.57 -3.03 8.54
C MET A 116 8.64 -1.71 9.31
N ALA A 117 7.49 -1.06 9.54
CA ALA A 117 7.39 0.20 10.26
C ALA A 117 8.08 0.16 11.63
N GLN A 118 7.74 -0.80 12.49
CA GLN A 118 8.39 -0.93 13.80
C GLN A 118 9.91 -1.15 13.69
N ASN A 119 10.39 -1.93 12.72
CA ASN A 119 11.82 -2.22 12.59
C ASN A 119 12.61 -1.00 12.08
N VAL A 120 11.97 -0.14 11.28
CA VAL A 120 12.52 1.18 10.92
C VAL A 120 12.62 2.07 12.15
N ARG A 121 11.56 2.19 12.96
CA ARG A 121 11.59 2.99 14.20
C ARG A 121 12.59 2.46 15.24
N TYR A 122 12.79 1.15 15.31
CA TYR A 122 13.79 0.53 16.19
C TYR A 122 15.24 0.69 15.69
N GLY A 123 15.43 1.20 14.46
CA GLY A 123 16.76 1.40 13.89
C GLY A 123 17.47 0.13 13.43
N PHE A 124 16.76 -1.01 13.26
CA PHE A 124 17.37 -2.27 12.83
C PHE A 124 17.98 -2.20 11.42
N PHE A 125 17.55 -1.24 10.61
CA PHE A 125 18.06 -1.00 9.26
C PHE A 125 18.92 0.27 9.17
N GLY A 126 19.23 0.91 10.30
CA GLY A 126 19.89 2.22 10.37
C GLY A 126 18.92 3.39 10.15
N ASP A 127 19.46 4.60 10.16
CA ASP A 127 18.67 5.83 10.02
C ASP A 127 18.12 6.02 8.62
N LEU A 128 16.84 6.37 8.49
CA LEU A 128 16.27 6.72 7.19
C LEU A 128 16.74 8.12 6.75
N ASP A 129 17.36 8.22 5.58
CA ASP A 129 17.96 9.47 5.11
C ASP A 129 16.94 10.34 4.36
N VAL A 130 16.16 9.73 3.47
CA VAL A 130 15.17 10.42 2.63
C VAL A 130 13.87 9.64 2.55
N ALA A 131 12.74 10.32 2.75
CA ALA A 131 11.41 9.82 2.38
C ALA A 131 10.91 10.51 1.10
N ILE A 132 10.36 9.75 0.15
CA ILE A 132 9.73 10.28 -1.06
C ILE A 132 8.27 9.83 -1.07
N ILE A 133 7.34 10.76 -0.87
CA ILE A 133 5.93 10.44 -0.63
C ILE A 133 5.07 11.05 -1.73
N GLU A 134 4.30 10.21 -2.43
CA GLU A 134 3.22 10.68 -3.31
C GLU A 134 2.04 11.20 -2.46
N ALA A 135 1.50 12.36 -2.84
CA ALA A 135 0.44 13.05 -2.15
C ALA A 135 -0.63 13.58 -3.10
N ALA A 136 -1.89 13.53 -2.65
CA ALA A 136 -2.99 14.21 -3.32
C ALA A 136 -2.95 15.73 -3.07
N GLN A 137 -2.56 16.12 -1.85
CA GLN A 137 -2.32 17.51 -1.44
C GLN A 137 -1.43 17.58 -0.19
N ILE A 138 -0.89 18.77 0.09
CA ILE A 138 -0.31 19.15 1.37
C ILE A 138 -1.25 20.17 2.02
N ASN A 139 -1.65 19.91 3.26
CA ASN A 139 -2.54 20.78 4.04
C ASN A 139 -1.82 22.06 4.52
N GLU A 140 -2.57 23.01 5.06
CA GLU A 140 -2.03 24.31 5.54
C GLU A 140 -0.96 24.14 6.64
N ASP A 141 -1.14 23.15 7.52
CA ASP A 141 -0.23 22.79 8.59
C ASP A 141 1.00 21.98 8.13
N GLY A 142 1.06 21.63 6.84
CA GLY A 142 2.12 20.81 6.24
C GLY A 142 1.89 19.30 6.31
N SER A 143 0.76 18.84 6.89
CA SER A 143 0.40 17.42 6.84
C SER A 143 0.15 16.95 5.40
N ILE A 144 0.55 15.71 5.12
CA ILE A 144 0.57 15.16 3.76
C ILE A 144 -0.64 14.24 3.58
N VAL A 145 -1.51 14.52 2.62
CA VAL A 145 -2.64 13.64 2.30
C VAL A 145 -2.17 12.58 1.30
N PRO A 146 -2.15 11.29 1.66
CA PRO A 146 -1.75 10.22 0.74
C PRO A 146 -2.71 10.08 -0.43
N THR A 147 -2.33 9.23 -1.39
CA THR A 147 -3.14 8.94 -2.58
C THR A 147 -3.87 7.60 -2.40
N THR A 148 -3.66 6.63 -3.29
CA THR A 148 -4.36 5.35 -3.34
C THR A 148 -3.78 4.28 -2.41
N SER A 149 -2.71 4.60 -1.67
CA SER A 149 -2.19 3.74 -0.60
C SER A 149 -1.59 4.55 0.56
N VAL A 150 -1.42 3.89 1.71
CA VAL A 150 -0.67 4.43 2.86
C VAL A 150 0.65 3.69 3.02
N GLY A 151 0.63 2.36 3.12
CA GLY A 151 1.82 1.54 3.33
C GLY A 151 2.60 1.95 4.59
N ASN A 152 3.92 2.13 4.43
CA ASN A 152 4.83 2.61 5.49
C ASN A 152 5.06 4.13 5.48
N SER A 153 4.33 4.88 4.64
CA SER A 153 4.56 6.32 4.44
C SER A 153 4.59 7.14 5.74
N PRO A 154 3.70 6.93 6.72
CA PRO A 154 3.74 7.68 7.98
C PRO A 154 5.06 7.49 8.74
N THR A 155 5.54 6.25 8.83
CA THR A 155 6.81 5.94 9.47
C THR A 155 7.99 6.50 8.68
N PHE A 156 7.94 6.47 7.35
CA PHE A 156 8.99 7.09 6.55
C PHE A 156 9.04 8.60 6.76
N VAL A 157 7.90 9.27 6.82
CA VAL A 157 7.82 10.72 7.13
C VAL A 157 8.32 11.00 8.55
N SER A 158 7.95 10.20 9.54
CA SER A 158 8.38 10.43 10.93
C SER A 158 9.88 10.20 11.12
N GLN A 159 10.44 9.16 10.51
CA GLN A 159 11.83 8.74 10.72
C GLN A 159 12.86 9.37 9.76
N ALA A 160 12.47 9.79 8.56
CA ALA A 160 13.45 10.31 7.59
C ALA A 160 14.08 11.64 8.05
N LYS A 161 15.36 11.85 7.75
CA LYS A 161 16.03 13.16 7.94
C LYS A 161 15.46 14.24 7.02
N LYS A 162 15.12 13.87 5.79
CA LYS A 162 14.56 14.75 4.74
C LYS A 162 13.31 14.12 4.14
N VAL A 163 12.32 14.94 3.81
CA VAL A 163 11.10 14.52 3.12
C VAL A 163 11.00 15.23 1.78
N ILE A 164 10.75 14.47 0.72
CA ILE A 164 10.41 14.95 -0.62
C ILE A 164 8.95 14.54 -0.85
N VAL A 165 8.11 15.50 -1.27
CA VAL A 165 6.69 15.23 -1.54
C VAL A 165 6.41 15.37 -3.02
N GLU A 166 5.95 14.31 -3.67
CA GLU A 166 5.42 14.36 -5.04
C GLU A 166 3.92 14.64 -4.99
N VAL A 167 3.50 15.83 -5.42
CA VAL A 167 2.07 16.17 -5.49
C VAL A 167 1.56 15.77 -6.87
N ASN A 168 0.74 14.71 -6.90
CA ASN A 168 0.28 14.10 -8.15
C ASN A 168 -1.12 14.58 -8.54
N VAL A 169 -1.22 15.35 -9.63
CA VAL A 169 -2.49 15.93 -10.09
C VAL A 169 -3.41 14.90 -10.75
N SER A 170 -2.88 13.75 -11.19
CA SER A 170 -3.69 12.65 -11.72
C SER A 170 -4.56 11.98 -10.65
N GLN A 171 -4.24 12.20 -9.37
CA GLN A 171 -4.97 11.67 -8.22
C GLN A 171 -6.08 12.63 -7.80
N PRO A 172 -7.34 12.19 -7.62
CA PRO A 172 -8.45 13.08 -7.30
C PRO A 172 -8.40 13.56 -5.84
N LEU A 173 -8.78 14.82 -5.61
CA LEU A 173 -8.90 15.39 -4.25
C LEU A 173 -10.01 14.73 -3.41
N SER A 174 -10.94 13.98 -4.04
CA SER A 174 -11.91 13.15 -3.34
C SER A 174 -11.26 12.01 -2.51
N LEU A 175 -9.95 11.80 -2.59
CA LEU A 175 -9.20 10.94 -1.67
C LEU A 175 -9.03 11.55 -0.26
N VAL A 176 -9.13 12.88 -0.11
CA VAL A 176 -9.00 13.57 1.19
C VAL A 176 -10.08 13.05 2.16
N GLY A 177 -9.66 12.50 3.30
CA GLY A 177 -10.55 11.92 4.32
C GLY A 177 -10.77 10.41 4.20
N MET A 178 -10.20 9.75 3.18
CA MET A 178 -10.25 8.28 3.08
C MET A 178 -9.26 7.57 4.01
N HIS A 179 -8.25 8.27 4.49
CA HIS A 179 -7.16 7.69 5.28
C HIS A 179 -7.44 7.78 6.79
N ASP A 180 -6.86 6.85 7.55
CA ASP A 180 -6.83 6.84 9.01
C ASP A 180 -5.40 6.51 9.48
N ILE A 181 -4.61 7.55 9.71
CA ILE A 181 -3.17 7.49 9.96
C ILE A 181 -2.90 7.39 11.46
N TYR A 182 -2.42 6.24 11.89
CA TYR A 182 -2.06 5.96 13.28
C TYR A 182 -0.70 5.26 13.34
N GLU A 183 0.23 5.82 14.12
CA GLU A 183 1.53 5.21 14.43
C GLU A 183 1.56 4.83 15.93
N PRO A 184 1.74 3.55 16.30
CA PRO A 184 1.81 3.14 17.69
C PRO A 184 3.07 3.69 18.39
N LEU A 185 2.98 3.93 19.69
CA LEU A 185 4.18 4.11 20.52
C LEU A 185 5.05 2.85 20.52
N ASP A 186 6.35 3.02 20.73
CA ASP A 186 7.30 1.92 20.81
C ASP A 186 7.52 1.42 22.25
N PRO A 187 7.98 0.17 22.42
CA PRO A 187 8.35 -0.37 23.72
C PRO A 187 9.46 0.48 24.38
N PRO A 188 9.46 0.58 25.72
CA PRO A 188 8.58 -0.10 26.68
C PRO A 188 7.24 0.63 26.94
N HIS A 189 6.89 1.66 26.18
CA HIS A 189 5.72 2.51 26.44
C HIS A 189 4.54 2.29 25.50
N ARG A 190 4.66 1.34 24.55
CA ARG A 190 3.59 0.93 23.64
C ARG A 190 2.27 0.71 24.38
N LYS A 191 1.22 1.37 23.89
CA LYS A 191 -0.15 1.21 24.39
C LYS A 191 -0.92 0.21 23.52
N PRO A 192 -2.02 -0.37 24.03
CA PRO A 192 -2.96 -1.08 23.18
C PRO A 192 -3.44 -0.19 22.05
N ILE A 193 -3.46 -0.71 20.81
CA ILE A 193 -4.05 0.00 19.67
C ILE A 193 -5.57 0.01 19.86
N PRO A 194 -6.25 1.17 19.89
CA PRO A 194 -7.65 1.28 20.29
C PRO A 194 -8.63 1.00 19.12
N LEU A 195 -8.37 -0.06 18.34
CA LEU A 195 -9.25 -0.53 17.27
C LEU A 195 -9.95 -1.81 17.72
N GLU A 196 -11.26 -1.76 17.84
CA GLU A 196 -12.14 -2.84 18.29
C GLU A 196 -13.01 -3.39 17.17
N THR A 197 -13.32 -2.57 16.16
CA THR A 197 -14.06 -2.96 14.96
C THR A 197 -13.30 -2.58 13.68
N PRO A 198 -13.56 -3.27 12.54
CA PRO A 198 -12.92 -2.94 11.26
C PRO A 198 -13.12 -1.49 10.79
N GLY A 199 -14.18 -0.83 11.26
CA GLY A 199 -14.57 0.51 10.84
C GLY A 199 -14.12 1.66 11.75
N ASP A 200 -13.49 1.37 12.89
CA ASP A 200 -13.08 2.43 13.83
C ASP A 200 -12.05 3.34 13.17
N ARG A 201 -12.14 4.65 13.40
CA ARG A 201 -11.08 5.61 13.04
C ARG A 201 -10.34 6.01 14.31
N ILE A 202 -9.03 5.80 14.31
CA ILE A 202 -8.20 5.92 15.53
C ILE A 202 -7.08 6.95 15.38
N GLY A 203 -6.92 7.54 14.20
CA GLY A 203 -5.83 8.42 13.84
C GLY A 203 -6.30 9.70 13.15
N THR A 204 -5.47 10.21 12.25
CA THR A 204 -5.71 11.44 11.48
C THR A 204 -5.94 11.16 10.00
N GLU A 205 -6.60 12.08 9.29
CA GLU A 205 -6.88 11.90 7.85
C GLU A 205 -5.68 12.18 6.93
N ALA A 206 -4.61 12.73 7.48
CA ALA A 206 -3.36 13.05 6.78
C ALA A 206 -2.16 12.62 7.63
N ILE A 207 -1.01 12.41 6.99
CA ILE A 207 0.25 12.09 7.65
C ILE A 207 0.79 13.36 8.31
N PRO A 208 0.93 13.40 9.65
CA PRO A 208 1.56 14.54 10.33
C PRO A 208 3.01 14.69 9.87
N CYS A 209 3.41 15.91 9.52
CA CYS A 209 4.78 16.22 9.10
C CYS A 209 5.14 17.62 9.58
N ASP A 210 6.35 17.78 10.14
CA ASP A 210 6.94 19.10 10.33
C ASP A 210 7.31 19.67 8.93
N PRO A 211 6.77 20.84 8.52
CA PRO A 211 7.09 21.46 7.24
C PRO A 211 8.59 21.75 7.05
N SER A 212 9.36 21.85 8.14
CA SER A 212 10.81 22.06 8.08
C SER A 212 11.55 20.86 7.46
N LYS A 213 11.04 19.64 7.66
CA LYS A 213 11.60 18.39 7.11
C LYS A 213 11.36 18.25 5.61
N ILE A 214 10.32 18.89 5.07
CA ILE A 214 10.02 18.85 3.64
C ILE A 214 11.03 19.71 2.91
N VAL A 215 11.96 19.11 2.17
CA VAL A 215 13.06 19.82 1.48
C VAL A 215 12.74 20.13 0.01
N ALA A 216 11.80 19.40 -0.59
CA ALA A 216 11.36 19.58 -1.96
C ALA A 216 9.90 19.15 -2.13
N VAL A 217 9.17 19.88 -2.97
CA VAL A 217 7.84 19.52 -3.45
C VAL A 217 7.91 19.39 -4.97
N VAL A 218 7.48 18.27 -5.53
CA VAL A 218 7.64 17.95 -6.94
C VAL A 218 6.26 17.79 -7.60
N PRO A 219 5.94 18.55 -8.65
CA PRO A 219 4.74 18.32 -9.45
C PRO A 219 4.81 16.98 -10.18
N CYS A 220 3.73 16.20 -10.13
CA CYS A 220 3.60 14.92 -10.84
C CYS A 220 2.21 14.86 -11.52
N ASP A 221 2.13 14.19 -12.67
CA ASP A 221 0.88 13.91 -13.40
C ASP A 221 0.98 12.53 -14.07
N VAL A 222 1.30 11.52 -13.25
CA VAL A 222 1.49 10.15 -13.72
C VAL A 222 0.52 9.24 -12.96
N PRO A 223 -0.45 8.60 -13.64
CA PRO A 223 -1.43 7.74 -12.97
C PRO A 223 -0.77 6.48 -12.40
N ASP A 224 -1.46 5.82 -11.47
CA ASP A 224 -1.05 4.49 -11.00
C ASP A 224 -1.14 3.47 -12.15
N THR A 225 -0.08 2.70 -12.34
CA THR A 225 -0.02 1.64 -13.35
C THR A 225 -0.49 0.32 -12.73
N THR A 226 -1.82 0.16 -12.66
CA THR A 226 -2.44 -1.09 -12.19
C THR A 226 -2.35 -2.20 -13.24
N ARG A 227 -2.43 -3.46 -12.79
CA ARG A 227 -2.30 -4.64 -13.66
C ARG A 227 -3.65 -5.32 -13.86
N PRO A 228 -3.95 -5.85 -15.07
CA PRO A 228 -5.13 -6.68 -15.27
C PRO A 228 -5.15 -7.85 -14.28
N LEU A 229 -6.34 -8.15 -13.75
CA LEU A 229 -6.55 -9.39 -13.01
C LEU A 229 -6.70 -10.54 -14.01
N ALA A 230 -6.12 -11.69 -13.70
CA ALA A 230 -6.33 -12.88 -14.52
C ALA A 230 -7.82 -13.24 -14.53
N PRO A 231 -8.36 -13.70 -15.66
CA PRO A 231 -9.75 -14.14 -15.74
C PRO A 231 -10.08 -15.19 -14.70
N ILE A 232 -11.32 -15.19 -14.20
CA ILE A 232 -11.82 -16.23 -13.31
C ILE A 232 -12.10 -17.48 -14.17
N ASP A 233 -11.21 -18.46 -14.07
CA ASP A 233 -11.34 -19.77 -14.71
C ASP A 233 -12.26 -20.71 -13.89
N ASP A 234 -12.49 -21.92 -14.41
CA ASP A 234 -13.39 -22.89 -13.80
C ASP A 234 -12.83 -23.48 -12.49
N ASP A 235 -11.51 -23.57 -12.35
CA ASP A 235 -10.84 -24.00 -11.12
C ASP A 235 -11.04 -22.96 -10.00
N ALA A 236 -10.87 -21.67 -10.30
CA ALA A 236 -11.13 -20.58 -9.37
C ALA A 236 -12.61 -20.53 -8.94
N LYS A 237 -13.55 -20.84 -9.85
CA LYS A 237 -14.98 -20.97 -9.49
C LYS A 237 -15.22 -22.16 -8.57
N ALA A 238 -14.62 -23.32 -8.85
CA ALA A 238 -14.76 -24.51 -8.02
C ALA A 238 -14.21 -24.27 -6.60
N MET A 239 -13.03 -23.64 -6.48
CA MET A 239 -12.47 -23.23 -5.19
C MET A 239 -13.39 -22.29 -4.43
N SER A 240 -13.96 -21.29 -5.12
CA SER A 240 -14.95 -20.37 -4.53
C SER A 240 -16.19 -21.10 -4.02
N GLN A 241 -16.73 -22.05 -4.78
CA GLN A 241 -17.90 -22.86 -4.37
C GLN A 241 -17.60 -23.73 -3.15
N HIS A 242 -16.42 -24.36 -3.10
CA HIS A 242 -16.01 -25.16 -1.93
C HIS A 242 -15.94 -24.30 -0.67
N LEU A 243 -15.37 -23.11 -0.77
CA LEU A 243 -15.24 -22.19 0.37
C LEU A 243 -16.60 -21.63 0.82
N ILE A 244 -17.48 -21.25 -0.11
CA ILE A 244 -18.84 -20.80 0.22
C ILE A 244 -19.59 -21.90 0.96
N LYS A 245 -19.55 -23.14 0.45
CA LYS A 245 -20.18 -24.29 1.10
C LYS A 245 -19.62 -24.53 2.51
N PHE A 246 -18.31 -24.40 2.68
CA PHE A 246 -17.67 -24.48 3.99
C PHE A 246 -18.23 -23.42 4.94
N PHE A 247 -18.33 -22.15 4.53
CA PHE A 247 -18.90 -21.10 5.37
C PHE A 247 -20.38 -21.34 5.73
N GLU A 248 -21.19 -21.81 4.79
CA GLU A 248 -22.58 -22.19 5.07
C GLU A 248 -22.67 -23.29 6.13
N GLN A 249 -21.78 -24.28 6.08
CA GLN A 249 -21.69 -25.36 7.08
C GLN A 249 -21.25 -24.83 8.44
N GLU A 250 -20.22 -23.99 8.51
CA GLU A 250 -19.76 -23.39 9.75
C GLU A 250 -20.86 -22.54 10.43
N ILE A 251 -21.68 -21.84 9.63
CA ILE A 251 -22.85 -21.10 10.14
C ILE A 251 -23.93 -22.06 10.62
N ALA A 252 -24.25 -23.10 9.85
CA ALA A 252 -25.27 -24.09 10.22
C ALA A 252 -24.90 -24.83 11.52
N GLU A 253 -23.61 -25.05 11.76
CA GLU A 253 -23.07 -25.67 12.96
C GLU A 253 -22.82 -24.66 14.11
N GLY A 254 -23.13 -23.37 13.90
CA GLY A 254 -23.06 -22.33 14.93
C GLY A 254 -21.64 -21.88 15.30
N ARG A 255 -20.63 -22.19 14.49
CA ARG A 255 -19.23 -21.78 14.69
C ARG A 255 -18.90 -20.42 14.08
N LEU A 256 -19.63 -20.02 13.04
CA LEU A 256 -19.55 -18.69 12.45
C LEU A 256 -20.90 -17.98 12.51
N PRO A 257 -20.91 -16.64 12.69
CA PRO A 257 -22.14 -15.86 12.58
C PRO A 257 -22.56 -15.71 11.11
N LYS A 258 -23.83 -15.34 10.88
CA LYS A 258 -24.42 -15.22 9.53
C LYS A 258 -23.71 -14.20 8.62
N ASN A 259 -23.17 -13.15 9.22
CA ASN A 259 -22.40 -12.10 8.55
C ASN A 259 -20.89 -12.40 8.51
N LEU A 260 -20.50 -13.64 8.82
CA LEU A 260 -19.11 -14.09 8.96
C LEU A 260 -18.33 -13.21 9.96
N LEU A 261 -17.01 -13.33 9.92
CA LEU A 261 -16.09 -12.43 10.60
C LEU A 261 -15.39 -11.54 9.55
N PRO A 262 -14.62 -10.51 9.97
CA PRO A 262 -13.94 -9.63 9.02
C PRO A 262 -13.09 -10.42 8.03
N LEU A 263 -13.32 -10.19 6.74
CA LEU A 263 -12.66 -10.94 5.68
C LEU A 263 -11.36 -10.26 5.25
N GLN A 264 -10.29 -11.03 5.14
CA GLN A 264 -9.06 -10.66 4.44
C GLN A 264 -8.91 -11.54 3.20
N SER A 265 -8.64 -10.91 2.06
CA SER A 265 -8.40 -11.60 0.79
C SER A 265 -7.06 -11.15 0.22
N GLY A 266 -6.21 -12.11 -0.11
CA GLY A 266 -4.94 -11.88 -0.78
C GLY A 266 -5.12 -11.43 -2.23
N VAL A 267 -3.99 -11.29 -2.94
CA VAL A 267 -3.95 -10.95 -4.36
C VAL A 267 -4.08 -12.21 -5.22
N GLY A 268 -4.81 -12.11 -6.34
CA GLY A 268 -4.81 -13.13 -7.41
C GLY A 268 -6.20 -13.46 -7.94
N SER A 269 -6.26 -14.23 -9.03
CA SER A 269 -7.53 -14.66 -9.65
C SER A 269 -8.39 -15.48 -8.70
N VAL A 270 -7.79 -16.39 -7.93
CA VAL A 270 -8.50 -17.24 -6.96
C VAL A 270 -9.15 -16.39 -5.86
N ALA A 271 -8.38 -15.49 -5.27
CA ALA A 271 -8.85 -14.59 -4.22
C ALA A 271 -9.99 -13.69 -4.75
N ASN A 272 -9.84 -13.14 -5.96
CA ASN A 272 -10.89 -12.35 -6.59
C ASN A 272 -12.15 -13.18 -6.90
N ALA A 273 -12.00 -14.44 -7.33
CA ALA A 273 -13.12 -15.34 -7.61
C ALA A 273 -13.91 -15.73 -6.35
N VAL A 274 -13.22 -15.92 -5.22
CA VAL A 274 -13.85 -16.12 -3.92
C VAL A 274 -14.72 -14.92 -3.57
N ILE A 275 -14.15 -13.72 -3.61
CA ILE A 275 -14.85 -12.48 -3.21
C ILE A 275 -16.03 -12.16 -4.14
N SER A 276 -15.84 -12.26 -5.46
CA SER A 276 -16.96 -12.08 -6.42
C SER A 276 -18.03 -13.18 -6.26
N GLY A 277 -17.66 -14.37 -5.79
CA GLY A 277 -18.61 -15.42 -5.41
C GLY A 277 -19.48 -15.01 -4.22
N LEU A 278 -18.89 -14.44 -3.16
CA LEU A 278 -19.61 -13.91 -2.00
C LEU A 278 -20.58 -12.78 -2.39
N ALA A 279 -20.23 -11.95 -3.37
CA ALA A 279 -21.11 -10.90 -3.90
C ALA A 279 -22.40 -11.47 -4.50
N LYS A 280 -22.39 -12.72 -4.99
CA LYS A 280 -23.57 -13.44 -5.50
C LYS A 280 -24.19 -14.40 -4.48
N GLY A 281 -23.45 -14.77 -3.44
CA GLY A 281 -23.87 -15.72 -2.39
C GLY A 281 -24.90 -15.16 -1.41
N PRO A 282 -25.25 -15.91 -0.34
CA PRO A 282 -26.30 -15.51 0.60
C PRO A 282 -25.84 -14.52 1.68
N PHE A 283 -24.53 -14.27 1.82
CA PHE A 283 -23.98 -13.48 2.93
C PHE A 283 -24.22 -11.99 2.74
N THR A 284 -24.59 -11.31 3.82
CA THR A 284 -24.81 -9.86 3.90
C THR A 284 -24.08 -9.29 5.12
N ASP A 285 -24.04 -7.96 5.22
CA ASP A 285 -23.47 -7.24 6.36
C ASP A 285 -21.99 -7.61 6.65
N LEU A 286 -21.27 -7.94 5.57
CA LEU A 286 -19.87 -8.30 5.61
C LEU A 286 -19.03 -7.11 6.04
N SER A 287 -18.00 -7.36 6.85
CA SER A 287 -16.94 -6.39 7.09
C SER A 287 -15.65 -6.92 6.46
N ILE A 288 -14.88 -6.03 5.85
CA ILE A 288 -13.61 -6.37 5.21
C ILE A 288 -12.50 -5.70 6.00
N TYR A 289 -11.51 -6.49 6.39
CA TYR A 289 -10.28 -6.02 7.02
C TYR A 289 -9.11 -6.70 6.33
N THR A 290 -8.65 -6.07 5.25
CA THR A 290 -7.70 -6.64 4.31
C THR A 290 -6.44 -5.79 4.21
N GLU A 291 -5.48 -6.26 3.44
CA GLU A 291 -4.31 -5.48 3.04
C GLU A 291 -4.63 -4.66 1.78
N VAL A 292 -5.16 -5.32 0.75
CA VAL A 292 -5.46 -4.72 -0.56
C VAL A 292 -6.95 -4.78 -0.89
N ILE A 293 -7.46 -3.70 -1.45
CA ILE A 293 -8.84 -3.57 -1.93
C ILE A 293 -8.81 -3.72 -3.46
N GLN A 294 -9.35 -4.83 -3.96
CA GLN A 294 -9.38 -5.17 -5.38
C GLN A 294 -10.82 -5.17 -5.91
N ASP A 295 -10.99 -5.46 -7.20
CA ASP A 295 -12.28 -5.43 -7.91
C ASP A 295 -13.40 -6.17 -7.18
N GLY A 296 -13.15 -7.36 -6.65
CA GLY A 296 -14.15 -8.11 -5.90
C GLY A 296 -14.70 -7.36 -4.68
N MET A 297 -13.90 -6.51 -4.03
CA MET A 297 -14.38 -5.70 -2.90
C MET A 297 -15.31 -4.59 -3.36
N PHE A 298 -15.07 -4.02 -4.54
CA PHE A 298 -16.02 -3.09 -5.14
C PHE A 298 -17.30 -3.80 -5.54
N ASP A 299 -17.23 -5.02 -6.08
CA ASP A 299 -18.43 -5.82 -6.40
C ASP A 299 -19.29 -6.06 -5.15
N LEU A 300 -18.66 -6.32 -4.00
CA LEU A 300 -19.35 -6.48 -2.73
C LEU A 300 -19.99 -5.18 -2.22
N ILE A 301 -19.31 -4.03 -2.40
CA ILE A 301 -19.85 -2.71 -2.05
C ILE A 301 -21.04 -2.38 -2.96
N ASP A 302 -20.90 -2.55 -4.27
CA ASP A 302 -21.92 -2.30 -5.29
C ASP A 302 -23.16 -3.17 -5.06
N ALA A 303 -22.97 -4.40 -4.59
CA ALA A 303 -24.06 -5.31 -4.21
C ALA A 303 -24.74 -4.96 -2.87
N GLY A 304 -24.29 -3.91 -2.17
CA GLY A 304 -24.84 -3.49 -0.88
C GLY A 304 -24.55 -4.45 0.28
N LYS A 305 -23.54 -5.33 0.14
CA LYS A 305 -23.25 -6.39 1.11
C LYS A 305 -22.19 -6.02 2.14
N VAL A 306 -21.56 -4.86 2.01
CA VAL A 306 -20.43 -4.44 2.85
C VAL A 306 -20.83 -3.30 3.78
N THR A 307 -20.54 -3.49 5.06
CA THR A 307 -20.67 -2.45 6.09
C THR A 307 -19.49 -1.49 6.01
N VAL A 308 -18.26 -2.02 5.95
CA VAL A 308 -17.00 -1.29 5.85
C VAL A 308 -15.92 -2.12 5.15
N CYS A 309 -15.01 -1.46 4.45
CA CYS A 309 -13.85 -2.03 3.81
C CYS A 309 -12.57 -1.32 4.24
N SER A 310 -11.80 -1.96 5.11
CA SER A 310 -10.51 -1.45 5.58
C SER A 310 -9.36 -2.10 4.80
N GLY A 311 -8.41 -1.29 4.33
CA GLY A 311 -7.20 -1.73 3.64
C GLY A 311 -6.00 -0.83 3.92
N THR A 312 -4.84 -1.12 3.33
CA THR A 312 -3.74 -0.15 3.20
C THR A 312 -3.63 0.44 1.80
N ALA A 313 -4.15 -0.26 0.79
CA ALA A 313 -4.05 0.16 -0.61
C ALA A 313 -5.26 -0.25 -1.46
N LEU A 314 -5.59 0.57 -2.44
CA LEU A 314 -6.46 0.22 -3.56
C LEU A 314 -5.59 -0.45 -4.62
N SER A 315 -5.83 -1.71 -4.97
CA SER A 315 -5.10 -2.42 -6.05
C SER A 315 -6.05 -3.08 -7.06
N PRO A 316 -6.99 -2.33 -7.65
CA PRO A 316 -7.90 -2.88 -8.64
C PRO A 316 -7.22 -3.11 -10.00
N SER A 317 -7.93 -3.75 -10.91
CA SER A 317 -7.61 -3.77 -12.33
C SER A 317 -7.69 -2.37 -12.95
N PRO A 318 -7.19 -2.14 -14.17
CA PRO A 318 -7.35 -0.86 -14.86
C PRO A 318 -8.81 -0.39 -14.98
N ASP A 319 -9.75 -1.32 -15.22
CA ASP A 319 -11.16 -0.96 -15.28
C ASP A 319 -11.78 -0.78 -13.90
N GLY A 320 -11.33 -1.56 -12.90
CA GLY A 320 -11.69 -1.34 -11.51
C GLY A 320 -11.22 0.03 -10.98
N LEU A 321 -10.05 0.51 -11.42
CA LEU A 321 -9.54 1.84 -11.09
C LEU A 321 -10.40 2.95 -11.70
N LYS A 322 -10.79 2.82 -12.97
CA LYS A 322 -11.75 3.74 -13.61
C LYS A 322 -13.09 3.74 -12.88
N ARG A 323 -13.61 2.55 -12.53
CA ARG A 323 -14.84 2.39 -11.74
C ARG A 323 -14.71 3.12 -10.39
N PHE A 324 -13.60 2.93 -9.69
CA PHE A 324 -13.33 3.60 -8.42
C PHE A 324 -13.38 5.12 -8.57
N TYR A 325 -12.63 5.70 -9.52
CA TYR A 325 -12.60 7.16 -9.70
C TYR A 325 -13.96 7.74 -10.13
N ASN A 326 -14.70 7.05 -10.99
CA ASN A 326 -16.03 7.49 -11.42
C ASN A 326 -17.06 7.51 -10.28
N ASN A 327 -16.83 6.75 -9.20
CA ASN A 327 -17.79 6.59 -8.10
C ASN A 327 -17.14 6.82 -6.71
N ILE A 328 -16.04 7.58 -6.68
CA ILE A 328 -15.20 7.72 -5.47
C ILE A 328 -16.00 8.26 -4.28
N ASP A 329 -16.95 9.16 -4.51
CA ASP A 329 -17.78 9.77 -3.46
C ASP A 329 -18.69 8.75 -2.75
N GLU A 330 -19.08 7.67 -3.44
CA GLU A 330 -19.81 6.56 -2.83
C GLU A 330 -18.87 5.57 -2.15
N TYR A 331 -17.76 5.20 -2.81
CA TYR A 331 -16.79 4.27 -2.24
C TYR A 331 -16.12 4.80 -0.98
N ARG A 332 -15.81 6.11 -0.90
CA ARG A 332 -15.18 6.73 0.27
C ARG A 332 -16.02 6.65 1.55
N LYS A 333 -17.33 6.42 1.44
CA LYS A 333 -18.22 6.21 2.61
C LYS A 333 -18.02 4.84 3.25
N LYS A 334 -17.42 3.90 2.51
CA LYS A 334 -17.24 2.51 2.90
C LYS A 334 -15.77 2.13 3.06
N ILE A 335 -14.85 2.85 2.43
CA ILE A 335 -13.43 2.52 2.40
C ILE A 335 -12.63 3.34 3.42
N ILE A 336 -11.77 2.67 4.17
CA ILE A 336 -10.77 3.29 5.06
C ILE A 336 -9.38 2.75 4.71
N LEU A 337 -8.44 3.65 4.43
CA LEU A 337 -7.04 3.30 4.16
C LEU A 337 -6.15 3.57 5.38
N ARG A 338 -5.43 2.56 5.84
CA ARG A 338 -4.62 2.59 7.07
C ARG A 338 -3.15 2.30 6.77
N PRO A 339 -2.22 2.71 7.64
CA PRO A 339 -0.83 2.25 7.56
C PRO A 339 -0.76 0.72 7.61
N GLN A 340 0.20 0.12 6.89
CA GLN A 340 0.27 -1.34 6.80
C GLN A 340 0.58 -2.01 8.15
N GLU A 341 1.21 -1.30 9.09
CA GLU A 341 1.39 -1.76 10.47
C GLU A 341 0.06 -1.98 11.19
N ILE A 342 -1.00 -1.27 10.79
CA ILE A 342 -2.34 -1.35 11.35
C ILE A 342 -3.18 -2.38 10.61
N SER A 343 -3.30 -2.27 9.27
CA SER A 343 -4.09 -3.23 8.48
C SER A 343 -3.62 -4.68 8.61
N ASN A 344 -2.34 -4.89 8.92
CA ASN A 344 -1.74 -6.21 9.06
C ASN A 344 -1.32 -6.52 10.51
N ASN A 345 -1.80 -5.75 11.49
CA ASN A 345 -1.37 -5.93 12.87
C ASN A 345 -1.86 -7.27 13.44
N PRO A 346 -0.97 -8.14 13.96
CA PRO A 346 -1.38 -9.45 14.48
C PRO A 346 -2.31 -9.34 15.70
N GLY A 347 -2.12 -8.31 16.53
CA GLY A 347 -2.98 -8.07 17.69
C GLY A 347 -4.40 -7.68 17.29
N ILE A 348 -4.54 -6.86 16.24
CA ILE A 348 -5.84 -6.48 15.69
C ILE A 348 -6.49 -7.65 14.97
N ALA A 349 -5.77 -8.32 14.07
CA ALA A 349 -6.30 -9.44 13.29
C ALA A 349 -6.87 -10.54 14.19
N ARG A 350 -6.17 -10.85 15.29
CA ARG A 350 -6.65 -11.79 16.30
C ARG A 350 -7.83 -11.26 17.10
N ARG A 351 -7.83 -9.97 17.48
CA ARG A 351 -8.90 -9.35 18.27
C ARG A 351 -10.24 -9.35 17.55
N ILE A 352 -10.25 -8.98 16.28
CA ILE A 352 -11.48 -8.87 15.47
C ILE A 352 -11.85 -10.19 14.77
N GLY A 353 -11.00 -11.22 14.89
CA GLY A 353 -11.27 -12.55 14.35
C GLY A 353 -11.19 -12.64 12.83
N VAL A 354 -10.17 -12.07 12.20
CA VAL A 354 -10.03 -12.05 10.74
C VAL A 354 -10.03 -13.46 10.15
N ILE A 355 -10.87 -13.68 9.13
CA ILE A 355 -10.80 -14.86 8.26
C ILE A 355 -9.82 -14.53 7.12
N ALA A 356 -8.66 -15.18 7.14
CA ALA A 356 -7.58 -14.95 6.17
C ALA A 356 -7.64 -15.94 5.02
N MET A 357 -7.68 -15.43 3.78
CA MET A 357 -7.71 -16.22 2.55
C MET A 357 -6.55 -15.80 1.65
N ASN A 358 -5.56 -16.68 1.46
CA ASN A 358 -4.32 -16.36 0.75
C ASN A 358 -3.92 -17.46 -0.24
N THR A 359 -3.17 -17.06 -1.26
CA THR A 359 -2.69 -17.95 -2.33
C THR A 359 -1.39 -18.64 -1.91
N ALA A 360 -1.29 -19.94 -2.20
CA ALA A 360 -0.05 -20.72 -2.07
C ALA A 360 0.59 -20.91 -3.45
N ILE A 361 1.93 -20.92 -3.51
CA ILE A 361 2.66 -21.48 -4.67
C ILE A 361 2.51 -22.99 -4.65
N GLU A 362 2.75 -23.58 -3.48
CA GLU A 362 2.60 -25.01 -3.21
C GLU A 362 2.33 -25.24 -1.72
N PHE A 363 1.83 -26.43 -1.39
CA PHE A 363 1.69 -26.91 -0.03
C PHE A 363 1.96 -28.42 0.01
N ASP A 364 2.41 -28.92 1.16
CA ASP A 364 2.64 -30.36 1.35
C ASP A 364 1.45 -31.07 2.00
N ILE A 365 1.51 -32.40 2.06
CA ILE A 365 0.46 -33.25 2.64
C ILE A 365 0.28 -33.07 4.16
N PHE A 366 1.16 -32.31 4.82
CA PHE A 366 1.07 -31.96 6.24
C PHE A 366 0.52 -30.54 6.46
N GLY A 367 0.28 -29.79 5.39
CA GLY A 367 -0.28 -28.45 5.43
C GLY A 367 0.75 -27.33 5.58
N ASN A 368 2.03 -27.59 5.36
CA ASN A 368 3.01 -26.50 5.24
C ASN A 368 2.82 -25.78 3.91
N VAL A 369 2.96 -24.45 3.90
CA VAL A 369 2.69 -23.61 2.72
C VAL A 369 3.94 -22.84 2.30
N ASN A 370 4.24 -22.86 1.00
CA ASN A 370 5.25 -22.01 0.38
C ASN A 370 4.56 -20.93 -0.47
N SER A 371 4.95 -19.67 -0.26
CA SER A 371 4.38 -18.51 -0.94
C SER A 371 5.42 -17.66 -1.68
N THR A 372 6.69 -18.08 -1.72
CA THR A 372 7.77 -17.20 -2.19
C THR A 372 8.77 -17.84 -3.16
N HIS A 373 9.25 -19.05 -2.90
CA HIS A 373 10.37 -19.62 -3.65
C HIS A 373 9.90 -20.71 -4.61
N ILE A 374 10.16 -20.53 -5.91
CA ILE A 374 10.08 -21.62 -6.88
C ILE A 374 11.45 -22.32 -6.84
N MET A 375 11.45 -23.61 -6.51
CA MET A 375 12.68 -24.43 -6.44
C MET A 375 13.26 -24.77 -7.81
#